data_AF-A0A9K3KS77-F1
#
_entry.id   AF-A0A9K3KS77-F1
#
_cell.length_a   1.000
_cell.length_b   1.000
_cell.length_c   1.000
_cell.angle_alpha   90.00
_cell.angle_beta   90.00
_cell.angle_gamma   90.00
#
_symmetry.space_group_name_H-M   'P 1'
#
loop_
_entity.id
_entity.type
_entity.pdbx_description
1 polymer ?
#
loop_
_entity_poly.entity_id
_entity_poly.type
_entity_poly.pdbx_seq_one_letter_code
_entity_poly.pdbx_strand_id
1 'polypeptide(L)'
;MTNLSSFAAISCFFLLVNVIELFRNSEAFSVNHSSQSRWNKEQTSRREWLRQTMSLTIAGTTAVLSFPSVSVAASVEDYIQELKTTKSKIQEIPDLLQQQEWDKVRTILKTPPVNYLWNLGDSSNTVLKLAKETGDVDLFEIKDDLAYNLQMCDQLTYDNVFVYFQPGNGKIKIKEPTDFIKKAIQQLDDILSSQSSI
;
A
#
# COMPACT_ATOMS: atom_id res chain seq x y z
N MET A 1 -4.65 13.00 -64.01
CA MET A 1 -5.03 11.64 -64.42
C MET A 1 -4.67 10.70 -63.27
N THR A 2 -5.50 10.62 -62.22
CA THR A 2 -6.72 9.79 -62.02
C THR A 2 -6.43 8.35 -61.59
N ASN A 3 -6.78 8.07 -60.31
CA ASN A 3 -7.35 6.85 -59.72
C ASN A 3 -6.48 5.55 -59.78
N LEU A 4 -6.43 4.68 -58.77
CA LEU A 4 -7.53 4.08 -58.00
C LEU A 4 -7.12 3.76 -56.55
N SER A 5 -8.06 4.05 -55.65
CA SER A 5 -8.20 3.58 -54.28
C SER A 5 -8.93 2.23 -54.22
N SER A 6 -8.82 1.59 -53.04
CA SER A 6 -9.81 0.68 -52.42
C SER A 6 -10.08 -0.66 -53.10
N PHE A 7 -9.82 -1.76 -52.38
CA PHE A 7 -10.71 -2.94 -52.21
C PHE A 7 -9.91 -4.10 -51.61
N ALA A 8 -9.85 -4.18 -50.27
CA ALA A 8 -9.66 -5.45 -49.54
C ALA A 8 -9.87 -5.24 -48.02
N ALA A 9 -11.00 -4.63 -47.65
CA ALA A 9 -11.63 -4.97 -46.37
C ALA A 9 -12.47 -6.23 -46.61
N ILE A 10 -12.69 -7.02 -45.54
CA ILE A 10 -13.59 -8.18 -45.46
C ILE A 10 -12.91 -9.53 -45.81
N SER A 11 -12.05 -10.03 -44.92
CA SER A 11 -11.98 -11.49 -44.65
C SER A 11 -11.13 -11.77 -43.40
N CYS A 12 -11.75 -11.83 -42.22
CA CYS A 12 -11.36 -12.69 -41.08
C CYS A 12 -12.20 -12.38 -39.81
N PHE A 13 -13.45 -11.97 -39.98
CA PHE A 13 -14.43 -11.85 -38.91
C PHE A 13 -15.23 -13.17 -38.80
N PHE A 14 -14.54 -14.33 -38.67
CA PHE A 14 -15.19 -15.65 -38.63
C PHE A 14 -14.40 -16.74 -37.86
N LEU A 15 -13.61 -16.39 -36.85
CA LEU A 15 -13.07 -17.35 -35.88
C LEU A 15 -13.28 -16.87 -34.44
N LEU A 16 -14.51 -16.48 -34.13
CA LEU A 16 -15.05 -16.60 -32.77
C LEU A 16 -15.56 -18.04 -32.61
N VAL A 17 -15.47 -18.54 -31.38
CA VAL A 17 -16.10 -19.77 -30.87
C VAL A 17 -15.34 -21.08 -31.15
N ASN A 18 -14.31 -21.39 -30.34
CA ASN A 18 -13.99 -22.76 -29.87
C ASN A 18 -12.69 -22.84 -29.04
N VAL A 19 -12.59 -22.12 -27.92
CA VAL A 19 -11.60 -22.42 -26.85
C VAL A 19 -12.26 -22.25 -25.47
N ILE A 20 -13.47 -22.75 -25.34
CA ILE A 20 -14.16 -23.02 -24.08
C ILE A 20 -14.58 -24.48 -24.20
N GLU A 21 -14.27 -25.30 -23.19
CA GLU A 21 -14.50 -26.77 -23.12
C GLU A 21 -13.31 -27.72 -23.42
N LEU A 22 -12.12 -27.50 -22.84
CA LEU A 22 -11.13 -28.59 -22.74
C LEU A 22 -10.34 -28.67 -21.43
N PHE A 23 -10.90 -28.18 -20.31
CA PHE A 23 -10.34 -28.45 -18.97
C PHE A 23 -11.44 -28.69 -17.92
N ARG A 24 -12.43 -29.51 -18.29
CA ARG A 24 -13.36 -30.14 -17.36
C ARG A 24 -12.98 -31.62 -17.27
N ASN A 25 -12.61 -32.06 -16.06
CA ASN A 25 -12.39 -33.44 -15.62
C ASN A 25 -10.98 -34.03 -15.76
N SER A 26 -10.16 -33.85 -14.72
CA SER A 26 -9.26 -34.90 -14.21
C SER A 26 -9.24 -34.86 -12.68
N GLU A 27 -10.28 -35.42 -12.07
CA GLU A 27 -10.22 -35.83 -10.67
C GLU A 27 -9.49 -37.18 -10.55
N ALA A 28 -8.96 -37.43 -9.35
CA ALA A 28 -8.37 -38.66 -8.82
C ALA A 28 -6.85 -38.86 -9.00
N PHE A 29 -6.07 -38.15 -8.18
CA PHE A 29 -4.90 -38.78 -7.55
C PHE A 29 -4.85 -38.41 -6.06
N SER A 30 -5.20 -39.37 -5.22
CA SER A 30 -5.08 -39.30 -3.77
C SER A 30 -3.64 -39.62 -3.38
N VAL A 31 -2.91 -38.63 -2.85
CA VAL A 31 -1.68 -38.86 -2.09
C VAL A 31 -1.91 -38.32 -0.69
N ASN A 32 -2.10 -39.27 0.20
CA ASN A 32 -2.16 -39.08 1.62
C ASN A 32 -0.74 -38.96 2.18
N HIS A 33 -0.64 -38.21 3.28
CA HIS A 33 0.36 -38.31 4.33
C HIS A 33 1.57 -37.34 4.40
N SER A 34 1.47 -36.49 5.43
CA SER A 34 2.52 -35.97 6.33
C SER A 34 3.55 -34.97 5.80
N SER A 35 3.24 -33.68 5.91
CA SER A 35 4.27 -32.63 6.05
C SER A 35 3.85 -31.42 6.91
N GLN A 36 2.69 -31.48 7.59
CA GLN A 36 2.07 -30.30 8.21
C GLN A 36 2.25 -30.11 9.73
N SER A 37 3.14 -30.86 10.39
CA SER A 37 3.32 -30.75 11.86
C SER A 37 4.57 -30.01 12.34
N ARG A 38 5.42 -29.46 11.44
CA ARG A 38 6.70 -28.85 11.84
C ARG A 38 6.66 -27.33 12.11
N TRP A 39 5.63 -26.61 11.65
CA TRP A 39 5.54 -25.15 11.76
C TRP A 39 4.76 -24.64 12.99
N ASN A 40 4.15 -25.52 13.77
CA ASN A 40 3.40 -25.14 14.98
C ASN A 40 4.24 -25.10 16.27
N LYS A 41 5.52 -25.47 16.23
CA LYS A 41 6.38 -25.51 17.43
C LYS A 41 7.09 -24.20 17.77
N GLU A 42 7.05 -23.20 16.90
CA GLU A 42 7.78 -21.94 17.09
C GLU A 42 6.90 -20.74 17.48
N GLN A 43 5.58 -20.86 17.33
CA GLN A 43 4.63 -19.80 17.72
C GLN A 43 4.12 -19.92 19.17
N THR A 44 4.34 -21.05 19.83
CA THR A 44 3.95 -21.27 21.24
C THR A 44 4.94 -20.69 22.24
N SER A 45 6.22 -20.53 21.87
CA SER A 45 7.28 -20.02 22.76
C SER A 45 7.09 -18.53 23.15
N ARG A 46 6.53 -17.70 22.27
CA ARG A 46 6.33 -16.27 22.56
C ARG A 46 5.16 -15.97 23.50
N ARG A 47 4.15 -16.84 23.55
CA ARG A 47 2.96 -16.64 24.41
C ARG A 47 3.13 -17.20 25.82
N GLU A 48 4.11 -18.08 26.04
CA GLU A 48 4.40 -18.62 27.38
C GLU A 48 5.27 -17.69 28.23
N TRP A 49 6.18 -16.91 27.62
CA TRP A 49 7.01 -15.94 28.37
C TRP A 49 6.17 -14.86 29.09
N LEU A 50 5.08 -14.39 28.47
CA LEU A 50 4.14 -13.46 29.08
C LEU A 50 3.26 -14.07 30.19
N ARG A 51 3.23 -15.41 30.31
CA ARG A 51 2.48 -16.10 31.37
C ARG A 51 3.36 -16.46 32.58
N GLN A 52 4.69 -16.41 32.45
CA GLN A 52 5.60 -16.80 33.52
C GLN A 52 5.88 -15.71 34.58
N THR A 53 5.36 -14.49 34.41
CA THR A 53 5.50 -13.40 35.40
C THR A 53 4.30 -13.19 36.32
N MET A 54 3.24 -13.99 36.19
CA MET A 54 2.05 -13.88 37.05
C MET A 54 1.67 -15.22 37.67
N SER A 55 2.43 -15.66 38.67
CA SER A 55 1.98 -16.64 39.66
C SER A 55 2.76 -16.48 40.96
N LEU A 56 2.40 -15.45 41.73
CA LEU A 56 2.57 -15.44 43.18
C LEU A 56 1.25 -14.97 43.80
N THR A 57 0.50 -15.98 44.22
CA THR A 57 -0.73 -16.02 45.03
C THR A 57 -0.55 -15.16 46.30
N ILE A 58 -1.52 -14.39 46.81
CA ILE A 58 -2.56 -14.83 47.76
C ILE A 58 -3.44 -13.61 48.15
N ALA A 59 -4.75 -13.86 48.20
CA ALA A 59 -5.84 -13.26 49.00
C ALA A 59 -5.97 -11.72 49.14
N GLY A 60 -7.16 -11.24 48.78
CA GLY A 60 -7.76 -10.03 49.34
C GLY A 60 -8.17 -9.00 48.30
N THR A 61 -9.45 -8.60 48.36
CA THR A 61 -10.08 -7.46 47.69
C THR A 61 -10.34 -7.57 46.18
N THR A 62 -11.62 -7.54 45.83
CA THR A 62 -12.17 -7.26 44.51
C THR A 62 -11.77 -5.86 44.05
N ALA A 63 -10.62 -5.73 43.40
CA ALA A 63 -10.29 -4.53 42.63
C ALA A 63 -10.65 -4.83 41.17
N VAL A 64 -11.81 -4.33 40.73
CA VAL A 64 -12.12 -4.18 39.31
C VAL A 64 -11.06 -3.22 38.76
N LEU A 65 -10.00 -3.76 38.17
CA LEU A 65 -9.06 -2.96 37.39
C LEU A 65 -9.81 -2.52 36.14
N SER A 66 -10.50 -1.40 36.28
CA SER A 66 -10.95 -0.57 35.17
C SER A 66 -9.69 -0.11 34.46
N PHE A 67 -9.29 -0.83 33.42
CA PHE A 67 -8.33 -0.31 32.45
C PHE A 67 -9.02 0.86 31.77
N PRO A 68 -8.53 2.12 31.91
CA PRO A 68 -8.99 3.16 31.02
C PRO A 68 -8.51 2.76 29.63
N SER A 69 -9.42 2.23 28.82
CA SER A 69 -9.31 2.32 27.36
C SER A 69 -9.35 3.81 27.05
N VAL A 70 -8.20 4.47 27.16
CA VAL A 70 -8.00 5.80 26.60
C VAL A 70 -7.94 5.58 25.09
N SER A 71 -9.11 5.39 24.48
CA SER A 71 -9.29 5.72 23.09
C SER A 71 -9.24 7.24 23.04
N VAL A 72 -8.04 7.81 22.99
CA VAL A 72 -7.87 9.22 22.61
C VAL A 72 -8.47 9.29 21.21
N ALA A 73 -9.66 9.88 21.11
CA ALA A 73 -10.17 10.32 19.83
C ALA A 73 -9.13 11.32 19.31
N ALA A 74 -8.29 10.88 18.36
CA ALA A 74 -7.33 11.77 17.73
C ALA A 74 -8.12 12.93 17.12
N SER A 75 -7.73 14.16 17.48
CA SER A 75 -8.46 15.33 17.01
C SER A 75 -8.14 15.58 15.53
N VAL A 76 -8.97 16.36 14.86
CA VAL A 76 -8.73 16.74 13.45
C VAL A 76 -7.35 17.37 13.28
N GLU A 77 -6.89 18.12 14.28
CA GLU A 77 -5.56 18.73 14.33
C GLU A 77 -4.42 17.70 14.38
N ASP A 78 -4.60 16.57 15.08
CA ASP A 78 -3.62 15.49 15.11
C ASP A 78 -3.43 14.87 13.72
N TYR A 79 -4.53 14.67 12.99
CA TYR A 79 -4.48 14.19 11.61
C TYR A 79 -3.81 15.19 10.67
N ILE A 80 -4.09 16.48 10.80
CA ILE A 80 -3.44 17.53 10.02
C ILE A 80 -1.93 17.57 10.32
N GLN A 81 -1.53 17.43 11.59
CA GLN A 81 -0.12 17.40 11.97
C GLN A 81 0.60 16.16 11.42
N GLU A 82 -0.08 15.01 11.42
CA GLU A 82 0.43 13.79 10.81
C GLU A 82 0.60 13.95 9.29
N LEU A 83 -0.36 14.56 8.59
CA LEU A 83 -0.26 14.86 7.16
C LEU A 83 0.88 15.83 6.85
N LYS A 84 1.09 16.87 7.66
CA LYS A 84 2.24 17.78 7.52
C LYS A 84 3.57 17.05 7.69
N THR A 85 3.68 16.18 8.70
CA THR A 85 4.86 15.35 8.93
C THR A 85 5.11 14.40 7.75
N THR A 86 4.05 13.84 7.20
CA THR A 86 4.09 12.95 6.03
C THR A 86 4.59 13.69 4.80
N LYS A 87 4.06 14.89 4.53
CA LYS A 87 4.52 15.77 3.45
C LYS A 87 6.02 16.06 3.57
N SER A 88 6.50 16.44 4.74
CA SER A 88 7.93 16.74 4.96
C SER A 88 8.83 15.56 4.59
N LYS A 89 8.43 14.32 4.95
CA LYS A 89 9.18 13.11 4.59
C LYS A 89 9.14 12.80 3.09
N ILE A 90 7.99 12.99 2.44
CA ILE A 90 7.84 12.73 1.00
C ILE A 90 8.62 13.75 0.17
N GLN A 91 8.78 14.99 0.65
CA GLN A 91 9.56 16.03 -0.02
C GLN A 91 11.04 15.69 -0.20
N GLU A 92 11.59 14.80 0.62
CA GLU A 92 12.99 14.34 0.51
C GLU A 92 13.18 13.29 -0.59
N ILE A 93 12.10 12.62 -1.03
CA ILE A 93 12.16 11.51 -1.99
C ILE A 93 12.72 11.91 -3.38
N PRO A 94 12.34 13.05 -4.00
CA PRO A 94 12.86 13.45 -5.30
C PRO A 94 14.38 13.56 -5.36
N ASP A 95 15.01 14.03 -4.26
CA ASP A 95 16.46 14.16 -4.19
C ASP A 95 17.13 12.78 -4.04
N LEU A 96 16.54 11.89 -3.24
CA LEU A 96 17.02 10.51 -3.08
C LEU A 96 16.89 9.70 -4.38
N LEU A 97 15.83 9.93 -5.16
CA LEU A 97 15.64 9.32 -6.48
C LEU A 97 16.74 9.75 -7.47
N GLN A 98 17.19 11.00 -7.41
CA GLN A 98 18.31 11.48 -8.23
C GLN A 98 19.64 10.86 -7.81
N GLN A 99 19.82 10.65 -6.50
CA GLN A 99 21.00 9.98 -5.93
C GLN A 99 20.98 8.46 -6.12
N GLN A 100 19.92 7.90 -6.72
CA GLN A 100 19.73 6.46 -6.96
C GLN A 100 19.68 5.63 -5.66
N GLU A 101 19.25 6.24 -4.55
CA GLU A 101 19.16 5.59 -3.25
C GLU A 101 17.80 4.90 -3.07
N TRP A 102 17.53 3.89 -3.91
CA TRP A 102 16.23 3.22 -4.01
C TRP A 102 15.74 2.65 -2.68
N ASP A 103 16.62 2.00 -1.91
CA ASP A 103 16.26 1.41 -0.62
C ASP A 103 15.84 2.45 0.42
N LYS A 104 16.47 3.65 0.41
CA LYS A 104 16.08 4.73 1.32
C LYS A 104 14.71 5.28 0.95
N VAL A 105 14.43 5.47 -0.34
CA VAL A 105 13.11 5.87 -0.83
C VAL A 105 12.03 4.89 -0.38
N ARG A 106 12.25 3.59 -0.58
CA ARG A 106 11.30 2.55 -0.14
C ARG A 106 11.15 2.49 1.37
N THR A 107 12.24 2.71 2.11
CA THR A 107 12.20 2.81 3.56
C THR A 107 11.29 3.95 4.00
N ILE A 108 11.41 5.13 3.39
CA ILE A 108 10.53 6.27 3.69
C ILE A 108 9.07 5.95 3.36
N LEU A 109 8.79 5.37 2.18
CA LEU A 109 7.43 5.06 1.73
C LEU A 109 6.74 3.99 2.61
N LYS A 110 7.50 3.02 3.13
CA LYS A 110 6.98 1.91 3.96
C LYS A 110 7.04 2.18 5.46
N THR A 111 7.70 3.25 5.90
CA THR A 111 7.78 3.62 7.31
C THR A 111 6.67 4.60 7.67
N PRO A 112 6.04 4.46 8.86
CA PRO A 112 5.13 5.47 9.38
C PRO A 112 5.75 6.89 9.40
N PRO A 113 4.99 7.95 9.09
CA PRO A 113 3.55 8.00 8.82
C PRO A 113 3.15 7.77 7.35
N VAL A 114 4.08 7.80 6.39
CA VAL A 114 3.77 7.67 4.94
C VAL A 114 3.06 6.36 4.62
N ASN A 115 3.45 5.29 5.32
CA ASN A 115 2.88 3.96 5.20
C ASN A 115 1.35 3.91 5.45
N TYR A 116 0.83 4.79 6.30
CA TYR A 116 -0.60 4.83 6.64
C TYR A 116 -1.45 5.26 5.45
N LEU A 117 -0.90 6.03 4.51
CA LEU A 117 -1.64 6.58 3.39
C LEU A 117 -1.99 5.54 2.31
N TRP A 118 -1.22 4.46 2.19
CA TRP A 118 -1.35 3.56 1.04
C TRP A 118 -1.24 2.06 1.35
N ASN A 119 -0.46 1.66 2.36
CA ASN A 119 -0.10 0.25 2.55
C ASN A 119 -0.83 -0.43 3.73
N LEU A 120 -1.28 0.33 4.73
CA LEU A 120 -1.96 -0.22 5.91
C LEU A 120 -3.50 -0.30 5.80
N GLY A 121 -4.03 -0.07 4.60
CA GLY A 121 -5.45 -0.14 4.28
C GLY A 121 -6.29 1.00 4.88
N ASP A 122 -7.58 1.01 4.57
CA ASP A 122 -8.51 2.09 4.90
C ASP A 122 -8.62 2.37 6.42
N SER A 123 -8.47 1.35 7.26
CA SER A 123 -8.62 1.50 8.73
C SER A 123 -7.53 2.36 9.36
N SER A 124 -6.36 2.44 8.73
CA SER A 124 -5.22 3.22 9.23
C SER A 124 -5.01 4.53 8.48
N ASN A 125 -5.70 4.73 7.35
CA ASN A 125 -5.51 5.88 6.48
C ASN A 125 -5.94 7.19 7.16
N THR A 126 -4.96 8.06 7.41
CA THR A 126 -5.14 9.38 8.04
C THR A 126 -6.08 10.27 7.25
N VAL A 127 -6.04 10.25 5.90
CA VAL A 127 -6.93 11.04 5.03
C VAL A 127 -8.36 10.54 5.14
N LEU A 128 -8.59 9.22 5.17
CA LEU A 128 -9.93 8.66 5.33
C LEU A 128 -10.52 8.96 6.72
N LYS A 129 -9.69 8.92 7.77
CA LYS A 129 -10.12 9.30 9.13
C LYS A 129 -10.52 10.77 9.16
N LEU A 130 -9.70 11.64 8.59
CA LEU A 130 -10.00 13.06 8.46
C LEU A 130 -11.26 13.31 7.64
N ALA A 131 -11.47 12.60 6.53
CA ALA A 131 -12.69 12.69 5.72
C ALA A 131 -13.96 12.30 6.49
N LYS A 132 -13.88 11.28 7.36
CA LYS A 132 -15.01 10.86 8.20
C LYS A 132 -15.37 11.89 9.27
N GLU A 133 -14.38 12.57 9.84
CA GLU A 133 -14.58 13.59 10.88
C GLU A 133 -15.08 14.91 10.26
N THR A 134 -14.51 15.34 9.12
CA THR A 134 -14.91 16.58 8.43
C THR A 134 -16.19 16.40 7.60
N GLY A 135 -16.51 15.17 7.17
CA GLY A 135 -17.66 14.87 6.31
C GLY A 135 -17.48 15.31 4.84
N ASP A 136 -16.25 15.59 4.43
CA ASP A 136 -15.92 16.10 3.11
C ASP A 136 -15.66 14.93 2.14
N VAL A 137 -16.46 14.89 1.07
CA VAL A 137 -16.52 13.80 0.08
C VAL A 137 -15.33 13.85 -0.87
N ASP A 138 -14.77 15.04 -1.12
CA ASP A 138 -13.66 15.21 -2.06
C ASP A 138 -12.39 14.50 -1.54
N LEU A 139 -12.22 14.44 -0.21
CA LEU A 139 -11.13 13.71 0.44
C LEU A 139 -11.19 12.19 0.18
N PHE A 140 -12.38 11.62 -0.03
CA PHE A 140 -12.51 10.20 -0.36
C PHE A 140 -11.97 9.89 -1.75
N GLU A 141 -12.11 10.81 -2.70
CA GLU A 141 -11.55 10.64 -4.04
C GLU A 141 -10.03 10.84 -4.00
N ILE A 142 -9.57 11.91 -3.33
CA ILE A 142 -8.15 12.24 -3.25
C ILE A 142 -7.36 11.14 -2.53
N LYS A 143 -7.94 10.45 -1.53
CA LYS A 143 -7.23 9.37 -0.81
C LYS A 143 -6.76 8.25 -1.75
N ASP A 144 -7.59 7.87 -2.72
CA ASP A 144 -7.35 6.70 -3.57
C ASP A 144 -6.32 7.06 -4.64
N ASP A 145 -6.41 8.26 -5.21
CA ASP A 145 -5.40 8.76 -6.13
C ASP A 145 -4.04 8.97 -5.42
N LEU A 146 -4.05 9.47 -4.18
CA LEU A 146 -2.84 9.63 -3.36
C LEU A 146 -2.18 8.28 -3.08
N ALA A 147 -2.97 7.29 -2.66
CA ALA A 147 -2.49 5.94 -2.41
C ALA A 147 -1.91 5.30 -3.67
N TYR A 148 -2.60 5.47 -4.81
CA TYR A 148 -2.13 5.00 -6.11
C TYR A 148 -0.78 5.62 -6.51
N ASN A 149 -0.64 6.94 -6.40
CA ASN A 149 0.61 7.64 -6.74
C ASN A 149 1.79 7.14 -5.88
N LEU A 150 1.58 6.94 -4.58
CA LEU A 150 2.61 6.42 -3.67
C LEU A 150 2.98 4.96 -3.97
N GLN A 151 1.98 4.12 -4.28
CA GLN A 151 2.20 2.73 -4.66
C GLN A 151 2.97 2.61 -5.98
N MET A 152 2.61 3.40 -6.98
CA MET A 152 3.32 3.42 -8.26
C MET A 152 4.77 3.90 -8.09
N CYS A 153 5.02 4.87 -7.21
CA CYS A 153 6.38 5.25 -6.87
C CYS A 153 7.17 4.09 -6.24
N ASP A 154 6.62 3.34 -5.26
CA ASP A 154 7.33 2.19 -4.67
C ASP A 154 7.65 1.13 -5.73
N GLN A 155 6.69 0.81 -6.60
CA GLN A 155 6.87 -0.19 -7.66
C GLN A 155 7.99 0.21 -8.62
N LEU A 156 7.97 1.44 -9.14
CA LEU A 156 8.99 1.91 -10.08
C LEU A 156 10.37 2.02 -9.42
N THR A 157 10.41 2.42 -8.15
CA THR A 157 11.64 2.45 -7.36
C THR A 157 12.20 1.04 -7.15
N TYR A 158 11.34 0.06 -6.90
CA TYR A 158 11.72 -1.35 -6.80
C TYR A 158 12.25 -1.90 -8.13
N ASP A 159 11.57 -1.61 -9.24
CA ASP A 159 12.00 -2.06 -10.57
C ASP A 159 13.40 -1.55 -10.92
N ASN A 160 13.73 -0.30 -10.54
CA ASN A 160 15.06 0.30 -10.74
C ASN A 160 16.19 -0.46 -10.00
N VAL A 161 15.90 -1.17 -8.91
CA VAL A 161 16.90 -1.99 -8.18
C VAL A 161 17.36 -3.17 -9.05
N PHE A 162 16.49 -3.74 -9.87
CA PHE A 162 16.79 -4.95 -10.65
C PHE A 162 17.38 -4.67 -12.04
N VAL A 163 17.41 -3.41 -12.46
CA VAL A 163 17.94 -3.00 -13.78
C VAL A 163 19.38 -3.49 -13.99
N TYR A 164 20.18 -3.59 -12.92
CA TYR A 164 21.56 -4.06 -12.96
C TYR A 164 21.72 -5.56 -13.25
N PHE A 165 20.65 -6.35 -13.14
CA PHE A 165 20.69 -7.81 -13.29
C PHE A 165 19.99 -8.31 -14.56
N GLN A 166 19.40 -7.42 -15.36
CA GLN A 166 18.68 -7.79 -16.58
C GLN A 166 19.59 -7.69 -17.81
N PRO A 167 19.60 -8.70 -18.71
CA PRO A 167 20.32 -8.60 -19.97
C PRO A 167 19.62 -7.59 -20.89
N GLY A 168 20.21 -6.39 -21.05
CA GLY A 168 19.67 -5.33 -21.92
C GLY A 168 20.22 -3.95 -21.59
N ASN A 169 19.84 -2.94 -22.38
CA ASN A 169 20.19 -1.54 -22.13
C ASN A 169 19.28 -0.95 -21.06
N GLY A 170 19.40 -1.47 -19.84
CA GLY A 170 18.57 -1.14 -18.69
C GLY A 170 18.67 0.35 -18.33
N LYS A 171 17.75 1.16 -18.83
CA LYS A 171 17.68 2.59 -18.48
C LYS A 171 16.94 2.73 -17.16
N ILE A 172 17.63 3.30 -16.17
CA ILE A 172 17.04 3.67 -14.88
C ILE A 172 15.93 4.70 -15.13
N LYS A 173 14.72 4.40 -14.64
CA LYS A 173 13.55 5.26 -14.79
C LYS A 173 13.44 6.17 -13.57
N ILE A 174 14.02 7.36 -13.64
CA ILE A 174 13.97 8.35 -12.55
C ILE A 174 12.79 9.31 -12.71
N LYS A 175 12.45 9.66 -13.95
CA LYS A 175 11.41 10.66 -14.25
C LYS A 175 10.03 10.23 -13.77
N GLU A 176 9.61 9.02 -14.12
CA GLU A 176 8.29 8.48 -13.77
C GLU A 176 8.03 8.48 -12.25
N PRO A 177 8.88 7.87 -11.39
CA PRO A 177 8.64 7.90 -9.94
C PRO A 177 8.69 9.32 -9.37
N THR A 178 9.52 10.21 -9.94
CA THR A 178 9.57 11.62 -9.52
C THR A 178 8.25 12.34 -9.82
N ASP A 179 7.65 12.09 -10.98
CA ASP A 179 6.38 12.71 -11.38
C ASP A 179 5.22 12.24 -10.49
N PHE A 180 5.20 10.95 -10.11
CA PHE A 180 4.21 10.41 -9.16
C PHE A 180 4.33 11.03 -7.76
N ILE A 181 5.56 11.18 -7.25
CA ILE A 181 5.78 11.82 -5.96
C ILE A 181 5.38 13.28 -5.96
N LYS A 182 5.69 14.02 -7.04
CA LYS A 182 5.26 15.42 -7.16
C LYS A 182 3.74 15.57 -7.15
N LYS A 183 3.01 14.67 -7.83
CA LYS A 183 1.55 14.64 -7.78
C LYS A 183 1.03 14.34 -6.37
N ALA A 184 1.63 13.37 -5.68
CA ALA A 184 1.27 13.06 -4.29
C ALA A 184 1.49 14.25 -3.34
N ILE A 185 2.59 15.00 -3.51
CA ILE A 185 2.86 16.23 -2.74
C ILE A 185 1.80 17.29 -3.05
N GLN A 186 1.45 17.49 -4.31
CA GLN A 186 0.42 18.44 -4.71
C GLN A 186 -0.94 18.09 -4.10
N GLN A 187 -1.34 16.82 -4.13
CA GLN A 187 -2.58 16.36 -3.51
C GLN A 187 -2.60 16.58 -1.99
N LEU A 188 -1.47 16.35 -1.31
CA LEU A 188 -1.34 16.67 0.11
C LEU A 188 -1.46 18.18 0.38
N ASP A 189 -0.97 19.02 -0.52
CA ASP A 189 -1.10 20.48 -0.41
C ASP A 189 -2.53 20.94 -0.60
N ASP A 190 -3.24 20.35 -1.56
CA ASP A 190 -4.65 20.62 -1.79
C ASP A 190 -5.45 20.25 -0.54
N ILE A 191 -5.25 19.04 0.02
CA ILE A 191 -5.89 18.60 1.28
C ILE A 191 -5.60 19.59 2.42
N LEU A 192 -4.33 19.94 2.65
CA LEU A 192 -3.95 20.82 3.75
C LEU A 192 -4.52 22.23 3.59
N SER A 193 -4.63 22.72 2.36
CA SER A 193 -5.22 24.03 2.05
C SER A 193 -6.73 24.06 2.31
N SER A 194 -7.45 23.01 1.89
CA SER A 194 -8.88 22.86 2.14
C SER A 194 -9.20 22.81 3.63
N GLN A 195 -8.40 22.08 4.42
CA GLN A 195 -8.61 21.99 5.87
C GLN A 195 -8.20 23.27 6.63
N SER A 196 -7.31 24.09 6.06
CA SER A 196 -6.93 25.38 6.67
C SER A 196 -7.95 26.51 6.46
N SER A 197 -8.93 26.29 5.57
CA SER A 197 -9.98 27.26 5.23
C SER A 197 -11.26 27.08 6.06
N ILE A 198 -11.30 26.03 6.91
CA ILE A 198 -12.38 25.69 7.84
C ILE A 198 -12.02 26.23 9.23
#